data_AF-A0AAU4RTV4-F1
#
_entry.id   AF-A0AAU4RTV4-F1
#
_cell.length_a   1.000
_cell.length_b   1.000
_cell.length_c   1.000
_cell.angle_alpha   90.00
_cell.angle_beta   90.00
_cell.angle_gamma   90.00
#
_symmetry.space_group_name_H-M   'P 1'
#
loop_
_entity.id
_entity.type
_entity.pdbx_description
1 polymer ?
#
loop_
_entity_poly.entity_id
_entity_poly.type
_entity_poly.pdbx_seq_one_letter_code
_entity_poly.pdbx_strand_id
1 'polypeptide(L)'
;MSVEYLSDDQVARYGRFAEEPSAQELEEFFRLDSVALEVAGTKRRPHNRLGWAVQWGTVRMLGTFVTAPAEVPTGIVDFVAEQLS
;
A
#
# COMPACT_ATOMS: atom_id res chain seq x y z
N MET A 1 9.41 3.56 35.05
CA MET A 1 10.29 3.99 33.94
C MET A 1 9.73 3.39 32.66
N SER A 2 9.38 4.23 31.68
CA SER A 2 9.07 3.78 30.32
C SER A 2 10.39 3.51 29.60
N VAL A 3 10.58 2.29 29.12
CA VAL A 3 11.71 1.97 28.24
C VAL A 3 11.24 2.30 26.83
N GLU A 4 11.83 3.30 26.19
CA GLU A 4 11.63 3.51 24.76
C GLU A 4 12.40 2.43 24.00
N TYR A 5 11.66 1.54 23.35
CA TYR A 5 12.20 0.42 22.58
C TYR A 5 12.55 0.80 21.14
N LEU A 6 12.02 1.92 20.65
CA LEU A 6 12.21 2.39 19.28
C LEU A 6 12.85 3.78 19.29
N SER A 7 13.75 4.04 18.34
CA SER A 7 14.23 5.40 18.07
C SER A 7 13.14 6.25 17.42
N ASP A 8 13.27 7.57 17.52
CA ASP A 8 12.40 8.53 16.81
C ASP A 8 12.28 8.21 15.32
N ASP A 9 13.40 7.79 14.74
CA ASP A 9 13.54 7.35 13.36
C ASP A 9 12.72 6.08 13.03
N GLN A 10 12.63 5.14 13.97
CA GLN A 10 11.82 3.92 13.81
C GLN A 10 10.34 4.24 13.99
N VAL A 11 10.00 5.12 14.93
CA VAL A 11 8.62 5.61 15.13
C VAL A 11 8.15 6.37 13.89
N ALA A 12 9.00 7.21 13.30
CA ALA A 12 8.67 7.99 12.11
C ALA A 12 8.39 7.11 10.88
N ARG A 13 9.05 5.95 10.78
CA ARG A 13 8.87 5.00 9.66
C ARG A 13 7.75 4.00 9.88
N TYR A 14 7.30 3.81 11.12
CA TYR A 14 6.26 2.83 11.42
C TYR A 14 4.94 3.18 10.73
N GLY A 15 4.39 2.24 9.95
CA GLY A 15 3.13 2.41 9.24
C GLY A 15 3.17 3.44 8.11
N ARG A 16 4.36 3.81 7.61
CA ARG A 16 4.53 4.80 6.53
C ARG A 16 5.48 4.28 5.46
N PHE A 17 5.31 4.76 4.24
CA PHE A 17 6.31 4.60 3.19
C PHE A 17 7.43 5.61 3.41
N ALA A 18 8.62 5.13 3.79
CA ALA A 18 9.80 5.99 3.94
C ALA A 18 10.42 6.36 2.59
N GLU A 19 10.32 5.45 1.62
CA GLU A 19 10.95 5.53 0.29
C GLU A 19 10.04 4.85 -0.74
N GLU A 20 10.38 4.98 -2.02
CA GLU A 20 9.70 4.26 -3.11
C GLU A 20 10.00 2.75 -2.99
N PRO A 21 8.98 1.87 -3.05
CA PRO A 21 9.23 0.44 -3.01
C PRO A 21 10.04 -0.03 -4.21
N SER A 22 10.93 -0.98 -3.97
CA SER A 22 11.65 -1.68 -5.03
C SER A 22 10.69 -2.48 -5.93
N ALA A 23 11.14 -2.82 -7.14
CA ALA A 23 10.37 -3.67 -8.04
C ALA A 23 10.00 -5.02 -7.40
N GLN A 24 10.88 -5.58 -6.56
CA GLN A 24 10.59 -6.81 -5.82
C GLN A 24 9.47 -6.62 -4.80
N GLU A 25 9.49 -5.52 -4.03
CA GLU A 25 8.43 -5.21 -3.07
C GLU A 25 7.09 -4.92 -3.76
N LEU A 26 7.12 -4.27 -4.94
CA LEU A 26 5.92 -4.09 -5.76
C LEU A 26 5.31 -5.44 -6.17
N GLU A 27 6.13 -6.37 -6.65
CA GLU A 27 5.67 -7.71 -7.02
C GLU A 27 5.17 -8.52 -5.81
N GLU A 28 5.81 -8.39 -4.65
CA GLU A 28 5.44 -9.16 -3.46
C GLU A 28 4.15 -8.66 -2.80
N PHE A 29 3.99 -7.34 -2.70
CA PHE A 29 2.91 -6.74 -1.91
C PHE A 29 1.79 -6.15 -2.75
N PHE A 30 2.06 -5.67 -3.96
CA PHE A 30 1.11 -4.91 -4.78
C PHE A 30 0.67 -5.64 -6.05
N ARG A 31 1.21 -6.83 -6.35
CA ARG A 31 0.67 -7.70 -7.39
C ARG A 31 -0.68 -8.26 -6.94
N LEU A 32 -1.73 -7.92 -7.68
CA LEU A 32 -3.08 -8.39 -7.43
C LEU A 32 -3.21 -9.82 -7.96
N ASP A 33 -3.46 -10.76 -7.06
CA ASP A 33 -3.89 -12.10 -7.43
C ASP A 33 -5.33 -12.07 -7.99
N SER A 34 -5.79 -13.22 -8.51
CA SER A 34 -7.13 -13.33 -9.09
C SER A 34 -8.24 -12.95 -8.11
N VAL A 35 -8.08 -13.28 -6.82
CA VAL A 35 -9.07 -12.97 -5.79
C VAL A 35 -9.09 -11.47 -5.52
N ALA A 36 -7.93 -10.82 -5.43
CA ALA A 36 -7.82 -9.39 -5.26
C ALA A 36 -8.43 -8.63 -6.45
N LEU A 37 -8.20 -9.10 -7.68
CA LEU A 37 -8.82 -8.52 -8.88
C LEU A 37 -10.35 -8.65 -8.86
N GLU A 38 -10.89 -9.80 -8.47
CA GLU A 38 -12.34 -10.00 -8.32
C GLU A 38 -12.93 -9.04 -7.29
N VAL A 39 -12.31 -8.92 -6.12
CA VAL A 39 -12.78 -8.02 -5.06
C VAL A 39 -12.64 -6.55 -5.47
N ALA A 40 -11.57 -6.17 -6.16
CA ALA A 40 -11.43 -4.84 -6.75
C ALA A 40 -12.58 -4.57 -7.75
N GLY A 41 -12.91 -5.54 -8.60
CA GLY A 41 -14.01 -5.46 -9.57
C GLY A 41 -15.37 -5.15 -8.96
N THR A 42 -15.62 -5.58 -7.71
CA THR A 42 -16.87 -5.26 -6.98
C THR A 42 -17.03 -3.77 -6.67
N LYS A 43 -15.96 -2.96 -6.73
CA LYS A 43 -16.04 -1.52 -6.43
C LYS A 43 -16.60 -0.76 -7.63
N ARG A 44 -17.57 0.12 -7.35
CA ARG A 44 -18.43 0.77 -8.35
C ARG A 44 -17.70 1.71 -9.33
N ARG A 45 -16.65 2.41 -8.89
CA ARG A 45 -15.97 3.46 -9.68
C ARG A 45 -14.48 3.16 -9.83
N PRO A 46 -13.82 3.55 -10.94
CA PRO A 46 -12.40 3.30 -11.14
C PRO A 46 -11.51 3.74 -9.96
N HIS A 47 -11.71 4.95 -9.43
CA HIS A 47 -10.95 5.43 -8.26
C HIS A 47 -11.21 4.61 -6.98
N ASN A 48 -12.39 4.02 -6.82
CA ASN A 48 -12.66 3.13 -5.68
C ASN A 48 -11.95 1.77 -5.84
N ARG A 49 -11.80 1.28 -7.09
CA ARG A 49 -11.03 0.07 -7.37
C ARG A 49 -9.55 0.29 -7.07
N LEU A 50 -9.01 1.39 -7.61
CA LEU A 50 -7.63 1.80 -7.39
C LEU A 50 -7.34 2.02 -5.90
N GLY A 51 -8.14 2.85 -5.22
CA GLY A 51 -7.94 3.13 -3.79
C GLY A 51 -8.06 1.88 -2.91
N TRP A 52 -8.98 0.96 -3.24
CA TRP A 52 -9.08 -0.32 -2.53
C TRP A 52 -7.85 -1.20 -2.77
N ALA A 53 -7.38 -1.33 -4.01
CA ALA A 53 -6.25 -2.17 -4.37
C ALA A 53 -4.92 -1.64 -3.79
N VAL A 54 -4.73 -0.32 -3.79
CA VAL A 54 -3.59 0.34 -3.12
C VAL A 54 -3.60 0.02 -1.62
N GLN A 55 -4.75 0.14 -0.95
CA GLN A 55 -4.85 -0.18 0.48
C GLN A 55 -4.65 -1.67 0.78
N TRP A 56 -5.09 -2.56 -0.13
CA TRP A 56 -4.85 -4.00 -0.03
C TRP A 56 -3.35 -4.32 -0.01
N GLY A 57 -2.55 -3.71 -0.88
CA GLY A 57 -1.10 -3.89 -0.86
C GLY A 57 -0.42 -3.18 0.31
N THR A 58 -0.92 -1.99 0.66
CA THR A 58 -0.39 -1.19 1.77
C THR A 58 -0.48 -1.94 3.10
N VAL A 59 -1.63 -2.56 3.41
CA VAL A 59 -1.76 -3.33 4.66
C VAL A 59 -0.89 -4.59 4.67
N ARG A 60 -0.60 -5.17 3.50
CA ARG A 60 0.31 -6.32 3.38
C ARG A 60 1.77 -5.93 3.60
N MET A 61 2.19 -4.77 3.09
CA MET A 61 3.57 -4.27 3.25
C MET A 61 3.81 -3.66 4.63
N LEU A 62 2.95 -2.74 5.06
CA LEU A 62 3.15 -1.93 6.27
C LEU A 62 2.42 -2.47 7.51
N GLY A 63 1.55 -3.47 7.35
CA GLY A 63 0.71 -4.01 8.43
C GLY A 63 -0.43 -3.08 8.87
N THR A 64 -0.60 -1.93 8.21
CA THR A 64 -1.59 -0.91 8.58
C THR A 64 -2.17 -0.24 7.33
N PHE A 65 -3.33 0.40 7.47
CA PHE A 65 -3.89 1.25 6.40
C PHE A 65 -3.28 2.65 6.48
N VAL A 66 -2.93 3.21 5.33
CA VAL A 66 -2.50 4.62 5.25
C VAL A 66 -3.75 5.50 5.23
N THR A 67 -3.87 6.43 6.18
CA THR A 67 -5.03 7.33 6.29
C THR A 67 -4.88 8.62 5.48
N ALA A 68 -3.66 8.94 5.04
CA ALA A 68 -3.34 10.05 4.17
C ALA A 68 -2.93 9.53 2.78
N PRO A 69 -3.86 9.39 1.82
CA PRO A 69 -3.56 8.78 0.52
C PRO A 69 -2.47 9.48 -0.29
N ALA A 70 -2.21 10.77 -0.02
CA ALA A 70 -1.12 11.52 -0.64
C ALA A 70 0.27 11.09 -0.17
N GLU A 71 0.37 10.33 0.93
CA GLU A 71 1.63 9.74 1.42
C GLU A 71 1.98 8.42 0.72
N VAL A 72 1.11 7.91 -0.18
CA VAL A 72 1.40 6.71 -0.97
C VAL A 72 2.33 7.08 -2.13
N PRO A 73 3.49 6.42 -2.28
CA PRO A 73 4.40 6.60 -3.41
C PRO A 73 3.72 6.42 -4.77
N THR A 74 4.10 7.23 -5.75
CA THR A 74 3.41 7.25 -7.06
C THR A 74 3.65 5.97 -7.84
N GLY A 75 4.82 5.34 -7.73
CA GLY A 75 5.11 4.08 -8.41
C GLY A 75 4.22 2.93 -7.94
N ILE A 76 3.77 2.93 -6.68
CA ILE A 76 2.74 2.00 -6.19
C ILE A 76 1.42 2.24 -6.93
N VAL A 77 0.99 3.49 -7.01
CA VAL A 77 -0.28 3.86 -7.65
C VAL A 77 -0.27 3.47 -9.12
N ASP A 78 0.82 3.75 -9.82
CA ASP A 78 1.00 3.43 -11.23
C ASP A 78 1.00 1.90 -11.44
N PHE A 79 1.79 1.16 -10.67
CA PHE A 79 1.86 -0.31 -10.74
C PHE A 79 0.51 -0.98 -10.49
N VAL A 80 -0.28 -0.48 -9.54
CA VAL A 80 -1.62 -1.00 -9.27
C VAL A 80 -2.61 -0.59 -10.37
N ALA A 81 -2.53 0.64 -10.87
CA ALA A 81 -3.40 1.13 -11.93
C ALA A 81 -3.26 0.31 -13.21
N GLU A 82 -2.02 -0.06 -13.60
CA GLU A 82 -1.75 -0.90 -14.76
C GLU A 82 -2.48 -2.25 -14.70
N GLN A 83 -2.63 -2.83 -13.52
CA GLN A 83 -3.29 -4.13 -13.30
C GLN A 83 -4.83 -4.05 -13.33
N LEU A 84 -5.39 -2.85 -13.17
CA LEU A 84 -6.85 -2.61 -13.14
C LEU A 84 -7.40 -2.11 -14.50
N SER A 85 -6.52 -1.99 -15.49
CA SER A 85 -6.80 -1.56 -16.88
C SER A 85 -7.77 -2.49 -17.61
#